data_AF-A0A370HG60-F1
#
_entry.id   AF-A0A370HG60-F1
#
_cell.length_a   1.000
_cell.length_b   1.000
_cell.length_c   1.000
_cell.angle_alpha   90.00
_cell.angle_beta   90.00
_cell.angle_gamma   90.00
#
_symmetry.space_group_name_H-M   'P 1'
#
loop_
_entity.id
_entity.type
_entity.pdbx_description
1 polymer ?
#
loop_
_entity_poly.entity_id
_entity_poly.type
_entity_poly.pdbx_seq_one_letter_code
_entity_poly.pdbx_strand_id
1 'polypeptide(L)'
;MVVVAVLGWGFVAGLVNSAAMVLLYLSPWVKRIHAAHAAVATHSAVGGAVREAPERPHSLARQFLGTQVEVYIMTIGFAWLFPTPGVTGLEGAMLLAILFGALRVVAPVWALWEQGTYSRGYLAVEITSGLLGSIVVVLTLYLLM
;
A
#
# COMPACT_ATOMS: atom_id res chain seq x y z
N MET A 1 -4.02 11.29 -26.48
CA MET A 1 -3.22 10.04 -26.49
C MET A 1 -2.58 9.76 -25.13
N VAL A 2 -1.92 10.75 -24.50
CA VAL A 2 -1.26 10.58 -23.18
C VAL A 2 -2.21 10.11 -22.08
N VAL A 3 -3.43 10.66 -21.99
CA VAL A 3 -4.41 10.28 -20.95
C VAL A 3 -4.81 8.80 -21.03
N VAL A 4 -5.08 8.29 -22.24
CA VAL A 4 -5.47 6.88 -22.44
C VAL A 4 -4.32 5.94 -22.06
N ALA A 5 -3.08 6.32 -22.36
CA ALA A 5 -1.90 5.56 -21.97
C ALA A 5 -1.72 5.52 -20.44
N VAL A 6 -1.83 6.67 -19.77
CA VAL A 6 -1.77 6.75 -18.29
C VAL A 6 -2.87 5.93 -17.63
N LEU A 7 -4.10 5.96 -18.16
CA LEU A 7 -5.19 5.13 -17.68
C LEU A 7 -4.89 3.64 -17.87
N GLY A 8 -4.36 3.25 -19.04
CA GLY A 8 -3.97 1.87 -19.32
C GLY A 8 -2.85 1.36 -18.41
N TRP A 9 -1.75 2.11 -18.29
CA TRP A 9 -0.62 1.75 -17.42
C TRP A 9 -1.03 1.67 -15.96
N GLY A 10 -1.79 2.65 -15.45
CA GLY A 10 -2.25 2.66 -14.07
C GLY A 10 -3.23 1.52 -13.77
N PHE A 11 -4.06 1.11 -14.73
CA PHE A 11 -4.91 -0.07 -14.57
C PHE A 11 -4.08 -1.35 -14.46
N VAL A 12 -3.13 -1.58 -15.37
CA VAL A 12 -2.26 -2.77 -15.34
C VAL A 12 -1.42 -2.82 -14.07
N ALA A 13 -0.79 -1.71 -13.69
CA ALA A 13 -0.02 -1.60 -12.46
C ALA A 13 -0.90 -1.86 -11.22
N GLY A 14 -2.16 -1.40 -11.24
CA GLY A 14 -3.14 -1.65 -10.20
C GLY A 14 -3.45 -3.13 -10.02
N LEU A 15 -3.72 -3.84 -11.11
CA LEU A 15 -3.96 -5.29 -11.09
C LEU A 15 -2.76 -6.06 -10.55
N VAL A 16 -1.55 -5.73 -11.00
CA VAL A 16 -0.31 -6.41 -10.56
C VAL A 16 -0.08 -6.13 -9.07
N ASN A 17 -0.28 -4.89 -8.61
CA ASN A 17 -0.19 -4.54 -7.20
C ASN A 17 -1.22 -5.28 -6.35
N SER A 18 -2.48 -5.36 -6.79
CA SER A 18 -3.51 -6.11 -6.07
C SER A 18 -3.16 -7.60 -5.95
N ALA A 19 -2.65 -8.22 -7.02
CA ALA A 19 -2.18 -9.60 -6.97
C ALA A 19 -1.02 -9.78 -5.97
N ALA A 20 -0.04 -8.86 -6.00
CA ALA A 20 1.08 -8.88 -5.06
C ALA A 20 0.64 -8.72 -3.60
N MET A 21 -0.31 -7.81 -3.33
CA MET A 21 -0.86 -7.61 -2.00
C MET A 21 -1.64 -8.84 -1.52
N VAL A 22 -2.46 -9.45 -2.38
CA VAL A 22 -3.16 -10.71 -2.03
C VAL A 22 -2.16 -11.79 -1.62
N LEU A 23 -1.07 -11.97 -2.37
CA LEU A 23 -0.03 -12.94 -2.01
C LEU A 23 0.66 -12.59 -0.68
N LEU A 24 0.95 -11.31 -0.44
CA LEU A 24 1.56 -10.84 0.81
C LEU A 24 0.65 -11.12 2.02
N TYR A 25 -0.63 -10.75 1.94
CA TYR A 25 -1.59 -10.94 3.03
C TYR A 25 -1.98 -12.41 3.25
N LEU A 26 -1.84 -13.27 2.23
CA LEU A 26 -1.99 -14.71 2.39
C LEU A 26 -0.80 -15.38 3.09
N SER A 27 0.34 -14.68 3.21
CA SER A 27 1.56 -15.22 3.80
C SER A 27 1.39 -15.59 5.29
N PRO A 28 2.02 -16.68 5.76
CA PRO A 28 1.89 -17.12 7.16
C PRO A 28 2.45 -16.09 8.14
N TRP A 29 3.46 -15.33 7.74
CA TRP A 29 4.10 -14.30 8.56
C TRP A 29 3.14 -13.15 8.87
N VAL A 30 2.47 -12.59 7.85
CA VAL A 30 1.48 -11.51 8.03
C VAL A 30 0.31 -11.99 8.89
N LYS A 31 -0.18 -13.22 8.66
CA LYS A 31 -1.28 -13.81 9.44
C LYS A 31 -0.94 -13.94 10.92
N ARG A 32 0.29 -14.38 11.26
CA ARG A 32 0.75 -14.48 12.65
C ARG A 32 0.77 -13.13 13.35
N ILE A 33 1.26 -12.09 12.67
CA ILE A 33 1.32 -10.74 13.24
C ILE A 33 -0.09 -10.17 13.47
N HIS A 34 -1.01 -10.34 12.52
CA HIS A 34 -2.38 -9.90 12.67
C HIS A 34 -3.10 -10.64 13.82
N ALA A 35 -2.93 -11.96 13.93
CA ALA A 35 -3.49 -12.74 15.03
C ALA A 35 -2.94 -12.30 16.40
N ALA A 36 -1.63 -12.04 16.49
CA ALA A 36 -1.01 -11.53 17.71
C ALA A 36 -1.52 -10.13 18.08
N HIS A 37 -1.72 -9.25 17.09
CA HIS A 37 -2.27 -7.92 17.33
C HIS A 37 -3.75 -7.97 17.78
N ALA A 38 -4.56 -8.81 17.16
CA ALA A 38 -5.95 -9.02 17.54
C ALA A 38 -6.08 -9.52 19.00
N ALA A 39 -5.21 -10.45 19.42
CA ALA A 39 -5.17 -10.95 20.79
C ALA A 39 -4.80 -9.85 21.82
N VAL A 40 -3.89 -8.93 21.46
CA VAL A 40 -3.53 -7.79 22.33
C VAL A 40 -4.66 -6.76 22.39
N ALA A 41 -5.31 -6.47 21.26
CA ALA A 41 -6.46 -5.55 21.21
C ALA A 41 -7.64 -6.04 22.07
N THR A 42 -7.87 -7.36 22.14
CA THR A 42 -8.89 -7.95 23.02
C THR A 42 -8.56 -7.84 24.51
N HIS A 43 -7.28 -7.75 24.89
CA HIS A 43 -6.86 -7.62 26.29
C HIS A 43 -6.76 -6.17 26.78
N SER A 44 -6.61 -5.20 25.88
CA SER A 44 -6.69 -3.77 26.22
C SER A 44 -8.12 -3.25 26.37
N ALA A 45 -9.15 -4.08 26.16
CA ALA A 45 -10.55 -3.74 26.35
C ALA A 45 -10.98 -3.76 27.83
N VAL A 46 -10.27 -3.03 28.70
CA VAL A 46 -10.82 -2.57 29.99
C VAL A 46 -11.48 -1.22 29.71
N GLY A 47 -12.77 -1.26 29.37
CA GLY A 47 -13.61 -0.06 29.26
C GLY A 47 -13.99 0.32 27.83
N GLY A 48 -14.92 -0.44 27.24
CA GLY A 48 -15.58 -0.05 26.00
C GLY A 48 -15.80 -1.26 25.11
N ALA A 49 -17.05 -1.68 25.02
CA ALA A 49 -17.49 -2.79 24.18
C ALA A 49 -16.82 -2.70 22.80
N VAL A 50 -15.99 -3.70 22.50
CA VAL A 50 -15.55 -3.99 21.14
C VAL A 50 -16.84 -4.27 20.38
N ARG A 51 -17.36 -3.23 19.70
CA ARG A 51 -18.35 -3.42 18.65
C ARG A 51 -17.70 -4.36 17.66
N GLU A 52 -18.12 -5.62 17.68
CA GLU A 52 -17.88 -6.55 16.57
C GLU A 52 -18.25 -5.78 15.30
N ALA A 53 -17.22 -5.39 14.55
CA ALA A 53 -17.44 -4.70 13.29
C ALA A 53 -18.16 -5.71 12.41
N PRO A 54 -19.40 -5.42 11.94
CA PRO A 54 -20.13 -6.37 11.13
C PRO A 54 -19.27 -6.68 9.91
N GLU A 55 -19.19 -7.96 9.53
CA GLU A 55 -18.54 -8.42 8.32
C GLU A 55 -19.00 -7.53 7.16
N ARG A 56 -18.13 -6.63 6.70
CA ARG A 56 -18.47 -5.62 5.70
C ARG A 56 -17.89 -6.05 4.36
N PRO A 57 -18.63 -6.81 3.52
CA PRO A 57 -18.23 -7.06 2.13
C PRO A 57 -18.12 -5.75 1.33
N HIS A 58 -18.76 -4.66 1.78
CA HIS A 58 -18.57 -3.30 1.26
C HIS A 58 -17.17 -2.69 1.55
N SER A 59 -16.31 -3.33 2.35
CA SER A 59 -14.97 -2.84 2.63
C SER A 59 -13.98 -3.11 1.50
N LEU A 60 -14.10 -4.26 0.81
CA LEU A 60 -13.11 -4.71 -0.18
C LEU A 60 -13.15 -3.87 -1.46
N ALA A 61 -14.34 -3.59 -1.99
CA ALA A 61 -14.47 -2.74 -3.17
C ALA A 61 -13.96 -1.32 -2.89
N ARG A 62 -14.21 -0.79 -1.70
CA ARG A 62 -13.72 0.54 -1.29
C ARG A 62 -12.21 0.56 -1.09
N GLN A 63 -11.64 -0.49 -0.48
CA GLN A 63 -10.19 -0.65 -0.35
C GLN A 63 -9.53 -0.77 -1.72
N PHE A 64 -10.06 -1.61 -2.60
CA PHE A 64 -9.57 -1.76 -3.97
C PHE A 64 -9.61 -0.44 -4.74
N LEU A 65 -10.75 0.26 -4.72
CA LEU A 65 -10.89 1.56 -5.38
C LEU A 65 -9.94 2.61 -4.77
N GLY A 66 -9.78 2.62 -3.45
CA GLY A 66 -8.83 3.50 -2.77
C GLY A 66 -7.39 3.24 -3.22
N THR A 67 -6.96 1.97 -3.22
CA THR A 67 -5.65 1.57 -3.73
C THR A 67 -5.49 1.92 -5.21
N GLN A 68 -6.53 1.76 -6.02
CA GLN A 68 -6.47 2.08 -7.44
C GLN A 68 -6.29 3.58 -7.69
N VAL A 69 -6.92 4.44 -6.89
CA VAL A 69 -6.70 5.90 -6.94
C VAL A 69 -5.25 6.23 -6.61
N GLU A 70 -4.68 5.62 -5.56
CA GLU A 70 -3.27 5.82 -5.20
C GLU A 70 -2.33 5.37 -6.33
N VAL A 71 -2.61 4.23 -6.97
CA VAL A 71 -1.83 3.73 -8.11
C VAL A 71 -1.89 4.71 -9.28
N TYR A 72 -3.06 5.30 -9.57
CA TYR A 72 -3.16 6.33 -10.61
C TYR A 72 -2.36 7.59 -10.26
N ILE A 73 -2.39 8.05 -9.01
CA ILE A 73 -1.56 9.17 -8.55
C ILE A 73 -0.07 8.84 -8.75
N MET A 74 0.35 7.64 -8.36
CA MET A 74 1.73 7.18 -8.58
C MET A 74 2.08 7.07 -10.06
N THR A 75 1.15 6.63 -10.90
CA THR A 75 1.36 6.53 -12.35
C THR A 75 1.58 7.90 -12.97
N ILE A 76 0.77 8.90 -12.60
CA ILE A 76 0.93 10.29 -13.02
C ILE A 76 2.27 10.84 -12.54
N GLY A 77 2.58 10.64 -11.25
CA GLY A 77 3.84 11.07 -10.66
C GLY A 77 5.05 10.45 -11.34
N PHE A 78 5.01 9.15 -11.62
CA PHE A 78 6.08 8.43 -12.31
C PHE A 78 6.24 8.94 -13.75
N ALA A 79 5.16 9.02 -14.52
CA ALA A 79 5.19 9.53 -15.89
C ALA A 79 5.75 10.95 -15.99
N TRP A 80 5.55 11.77 -14.95
CA TRP A 80 6.04 13.14 -14.91
C TRP A 80 7.49 13.26 -14.41
N LEU A 81 7.87 12.47 -13.40
CA LEU A 81 9.20 12.55 -12.76
C LEU A 81 10.27 11.72 -13.47
N PHE A 82 9.91 10.55 -14.00
CA PHE A 82 10.85 9.60 -14.62
C PHE A 82 11.64 10.18 -15.82
N PRO A 83 11.06 11.03 -16.68
CA PRO A 83 11.82 11.67 -17.77
C PRO A 83 12.82 12.74 -17.31
N THR A 84 12.81 13.11 -16.02
CA THR A 84 13.69 14.16 -15.50
C THR A 84 15.16 13.69 -15.56
N PRO A 85 16.10 14.52 -16.03
CA PRO A 85 17.52 14.18 -16.03
C PRO A 85 17.98 13.75 -14.64
N GLY A 86 18.63 12.58 -14.55
CA GLY A 86 19.09 11.99 -13.30
C GLY A 86 18.10 11.03 -12.61
N VAL A 87 16.88 10.87 -13.13
CA VAL A 87 15.85 9.93 -12.63
C VAL A 87 15.51 8.84 -13.66
N THR A 88 16.14 8.88 -14.83
CA THR A 88 15.96 7.88 -15.89
C THR A 88 16.71 6.58 -15.56
N GLY A 89 16.11 5.43 -15.91
CA GLY A 89 16.70 4.10 -15.73
C GLY A 89 16.27 3.40 -14.43
N LEU A 90 16.78 2.19 -14.19
CA LEU A 90 16.34 1.36 -13.07
C LEU A 90 16.62 2.00 -11.71
N GLU A 91 17.77 2.64 -11.54
CA GLU A 91 18.14 3.33 -10.29
C GLU A 91 17.15 4.44 -9.94
N GLY A 92 16.79 5.28 -10.92
CA GLY A 92 15.81 6.34 -10.74
C GLY A 92 14.39 5.80 -10.51
N ALA A 93 14.00 4.70 -11.16
CA ALA A 93 12.76 4.01 -10.85
C ALA A 93 12.74 3.49 -9.41
N MET A 94 13.82 2.89 -8.93
CA MET A 94 13.92 2.44 -7.53
C MET A 94 13.88 3.60 -6.53
N LEU A 95 14.51 4.74 -6.86
CA LEU A 95 14.40 5.95 -6.06
C LEU A 95 12.94 6.43 -5.96
N LEU A 96 12.21 6.48 -7.07
CA LEU A 96 10.80 6.83 -7.10
C LEU A 96 9.94 5.83 -6.32
N ALA A 97 10.25 4.53 -6.38
CA ALA A 97 9.57 3.51 -5.59
C ALA A 97 9.73 3.75 -4.09
N ILE A 98 10.94 4.08 -3.63
CA ILE A 98 11.21 4.40 -2.22
C ILE A 98 10.47 5.67 -1.81
N LEU A 99 10.51 6.73 -2.63
CA LEU A 99 9.82 8.00 -2.35
C LEU A 99 8.31 7.82 -2.25
N PHE A 100 7.68 7.15 -3.22
CA PHE A 100 6.25 6.85 -3.16
C PHE A 100 5.91 5.91 -2.01
N GLY A 101 6.76 4.93 -1.72
CA GLY A 101 6.63 4.05 -0.57
C GLY A 101 6.62 4.82 0.75
N ALA A 102 7.56 5.75 0.93
CA ALA A 102 7.60 6.61 2.12
C ALA A 102 6.31 7.43 2.24
N LEU A 103 5.83 8.05 1.16
CA LEU A 103 4.59 8.83 1.17
C LEU A 103 3.37 7.97 1.53
N ARG A 104 3.26 6.75 0.99
CA ARG A 104 2.18 5.81 1.31
C ARG A 104 2.19 5.37 2.77
N VAL A 105 3.37 5.24 3.36
CA VAL A 105 3.55 4.75 4.73
C VAL A 105 3.29 5.85 5.76
N VAL A 106 3.56 7.12 5.44
CA VAL A 106 3.38 8.23 6.40
C VAL A 106 1.95 8.33 6.93
N ALA A 107 0.94 8.28 6.07
CA ALA A 107 -0.46 8.41 6.50
C ALA A 107 -0.93 7.31 7.48
N PRO A 108 -0.76 6.00 7.18
CA PRO A 108 -1.12 4.95 8.12
C PRO A 108 -0.25 4.98 9.38
N VAL A 109 1.06 5.25 9.28
CA VAL A 109 1.92 5.38 10.47
C VAL A 109 1.48 6.54 11.36
N TRP A 110 1.06 7.66 10.80
CA TRP A 110 0.59 8.82 11.56
C TRP A 110 -0.76 8.56 12.24
N ALA A 111 -1.72 7.98 11.51
CA ALA A 111 -3.01 7.56 12.08
C ALA A 111 -2.79 6.51 13.19
N LEU A 112 -1.84 5.60 12.96
CA LEU A 112 -1.31 4.64 13.92
C LEU A 112 -0.20 5.25 14.80
N TRP A 113 -0.15 6.54 15.00
CA TRP A 113 0.61 7.14 16.10
C TRP A 113 -0.37 7.84 17.04
N GLU A 114 -1.33 8.55 16.46
CA GLU A 114 -2.40 9.27 17.16
C GLU A 114 -3.30 8.39 18.06
N GLN A 115 -3.63 7.16 17.65
CA GLN A 115 -4.48 6.22 18.41
C GLN A 115 -3.79 5.52 19.61
N GLY A 116 -2.49 5.72 19.85
CA GLY A 116 -1.75 5.16 21.00
C GLY A 116 -1.66 3.62 21.15
N THR A 117 -2.23 2.82 20.26
CA THR A 117 -2.38 1.35 20.42
C THR A 117 -1.57 0.54 19.39
N TYR A 118 -0.27 0.31 19.59
CA TYR A 118 0.54 -0.40 18.56
C TYR A 118 1.40 -1.54 19.10
N SER A 119 1.28 -2.69 18.43
CA SER A 119 2.35 -3.68 18.42
C SER A 119 3.35 -3.30 17.32
N ARG A 120 4.65 -3.35 17.64
CA ARG A 120 5.72 -3.09 16.65
C ARG A 120 5.60 -3.97 15.40
N GLY A 121 5.00 -5.16 15.54
CA GLY A 121 4.76 -6.08 14.43
C GLY A 121 3.74 -5.56 13.41
N TYR A 122 2.62 -5.00 13.87
CA TYR A 122 1.58 -4.45 12.97
C TYR A 122 2.14 -3.29 12.13
N LEU A 123 2.91 -2.40 12.77
CA LEU A 123 3.60 -1.30 12.10
C LEU A 123 4.57 -1.81 11.02
N ALA A 124 5.32 -2.88 11.31
CA ALA A 124 6.24 -3.47 10.33
C ALA A 124 5.53 -4.01 9.09
N VAL A 125 4.33 -4.58 9.24
CA VAL A 125 3.51 -5.06 8.12
C VAL A 125 2.98 -3.90 7.27
N GLU A 126 2.51 -2.82 7.89
CA GLU A 126 2.06 -1.62 7.17
C GLU A 126 3.19 -0.98 6.37
N ILE A 127 4.37 -0.82 6.99
CA ILE A 127 5.55 -0.29 6.30
C ILE A 127 5.94 -1.21 5.13
N THR A 128 6.00 -2.52 5.36
CA THR A 128 6.43 -3.49 4.36
C THR A 128 5.45 -3.58 3.20
N SER A 129 4.14 -3.59 3.46
CA SER A 129 3.11 -3.61 2.41
C SER A 129 3.10 -2.31 1.61
N GLY A 130 3.24 -1.15 2.27
CA GLY A 130 3.34 0.15 1.61
C GLY A 130 4.57 0.26 0.70
N LEU A 131 5.75 -0.16 1.17
CA LEU A 131 6.99 -0.15 0.40
C LEU A 131 6.94 -1.17 -0.76
N LEU A 132 6.53 -2.41 -0.48
CA LEU A 132 6.44 -3.46 -1.50
C LEU A 132 5.45 -3.08 -2.59
N GLY A 133 4.29 -2.54 -2.22
CA GLY A 133 3.29 -2.07 -3.18
C GLY A 133 3.84 -0.99 -4.09
N SER A 134 4.56 0.01 -3.54
CA SER A 134 5.22 1.03 -4.36
C SER A 134 6.27 0.46 -5.30
N ILE A 135 7.09 -0.48 -4.84
CA ILE A 135 8.10 -1.15 -5.68
C ILE A 135 7.43 -1.89 -6.83
N VAL A 136 6.38 -2.68 -6.54
CA VAL A 136 5.65 -3.43 -7.56
C VAL A 136 5.02 -2.51 -8.60
N VAL A 137 4.36 -1.44 -8.17
CA VAL A 137 3.75 -0.45 -9.07
C VAL A 137 4.83 0.20 -9.94
N VAL A 138 5.90 0.72 -9.35
CA VAL A 138 6.93 1.45 -10.09
C VAL A 138 7.70 0.55 -11.05
N LEU A 139 8.05 -0.68 -10.65
CA LEU A 139 8.69 -1.63 -11.55
C LEU A 139 7.76 -2.03 -12.70
N THR A 140 6.46 -2.19 -12.44
CA THR A 140 5.48 -2.44 -13.50
C THR A 140 5.44 -1.28 -14.48
N LEU A 141 5.39 -0.03 -13.98
CA LEU A 141 5.40 1.17 -14.84
C LEU A 141 6.71 1.32 -15.62
N TYR A 142 7.85 1.06 -15.00
CA TYR A 142 9.16 1.06 -15.65
C TYR A 142 9.27 0.05 -16.81
N LEU A 143 8.59 -1.10 -16.70
CA LEU A 143 8.56 -2.09 -17.77
C LEU A 143 7.57 -1.75 -18.89
N LEU A 144 6.57 -0.91 -18.61
CA LEU A 144 5.51 -0.53 -19.54
C LEU A 144 5.78 0.77 -20.31
N MET A 145 6.68 1.62 -19.81
CA MET A 145 6.99 2.97 -20.32
C MET A 145 8.45 3.08 -20.75
#